data_AF-A0A485JNP5-F1
#
_entry.id   AF-A0A485JNP5-F1
#
_cell.length_a   1.000
_cell.length_b   1.000
_cell.length_c   1.000
_cell.angle_alpha   90.00
_cell.angle_beta   90.00
_cell.angle_gamma   90.00
#
_symmetry.space_group_name_H-M   'P 1'
#
loop_
_entity.id
_entity.type
_entity.pdbx_description
1 polymer ?
#
loop_
_entity_poly.entity_id
_entity_poly.type
_entity_poly.pdbx_seq_one_letter_code
_entity_poly.pdbx_strand_id
1 'polypeptide(L)' 'MSRYTGIDEIGRKEGAIGVFTAGKLTRASVYHQAVILALSPFHNAVYQ' A
#
# COMPACT_ATOMS: atom_id res chain seq x y z
N MET A 1 -8.50 -0.35 13.12
CA MET A 1 -9.17 0.52 12.13
C MET A 1 -10.66 0.25 12.00
N SER A 2 -11.12 -1.01 11.96
CA SER A 2 -12.56 -1.33 11.88
C SER A 2 -13.44 -0.63 12.92
N ARG A 3 -12.97 -0.50 14.17
CA ARG A 3 -13.67 0.25 15.24
C ARG A 3 -13.86 1.74 14.94
N TYR A 4 -12.99 2.37 14.15
CA TYR A 4 -13.01 3.81 13.87
C TYR A 4 -13.69 4.16 12.54
N THR A 5 -13.72 3.20 11.60
CA THR A 5 -14.29 3.41 10.25
C THR A 5 -15.62 2.70 10.06
N GLY A 6 -16.02 1.81 10.98
CA GLY A 6 -17.21 0.96 10.85
C GLY A 6 -17.10 -0.12 9.77
N ILE A 7 -15.90 -0.32 9.20
CA ILE A 7 -15.66 -1.29 8.12
C ILE A 7 -14.97 -2.52 8.69
N ASP A 8 -15.68 -3.65 8.74
CA ASP A 8 -15.11 -4.92 9.13
C ASP A 8 -14.02 -5.39 8.15
N GLU A 9 -12.96 -5.96 8.72
CA GLU A 9 -11.75 -6.43 8.03
C GLU A 9 -11.12 -5.39 7.07
N ILE A 10 -11.17 -4.10 7.40
CA ILE A 10 -10.65 -3.01 6.56
C ILE A 10 -9.21 -3.25 6.04
N GLY A 11 -8.37 -3.98 6.77
CA GLY A 11 -7.01 -4.36 6.34
C GLY A 11 -6.94 -5.32 5.14
N ARG A 12 -8.01 -6.05 4.82
CA ARG A 12 -8.15 -6.91 3.63
C ARG A 12 -8.83 -6.21 2.45
N LYS A 13 -9.35 -5.00 2.68
CA LYS A 13 -9.90 -4.13 1.64
C LYS A 13 -8.85 -3.07 1.27
N GLU A 14 -9.25 -1.83 1.03
CA GLU A 14 -8.32 -0.75 0.69
C GLU A 14 -7.46 -0.28 1.87
N GLY A 15 -7.69 -0.80 3.07
CA GLY A 15 -6.98 -0.40 4.29
C GLY A 15 -7.39 0.97 4.79
N ALA A 16 -6.69 1.45 5.82
CA ALA A 16 -6.81 2.82 6.31
C ALA A 16 -6.49 3.86 5.23
N ILE A 17 -5.59 3.51 4.31
CA ILE A 17 -5.13 4.38 3.22
C ILE A 17 -6.30 4.73 2.30
N GLY A 18 -7.09 3.73 1.86
CA GLY A 18 -8.31 3.97 1.08
C GLY A 18 -9.26 4.93 1.78
N VAL A 19 -9.49 4.71 3.07
CA VAL A 19 -10.41 5.56 3.85
C VAL A 19 -9.91 7.00 3.96
N PHE A 20 -8.65 7.23 4.32
CA PHE A 20 -8.13 8.59 4.51
C PHE A 20 -7.80 9.33 3.22
N THR A 21 -7.74 8.62 2.10
CA THR A 21 -7.49 9.24 0.78
C THR A 21 -8.73 9.31 -0.09
N ALA A 22 -9.91 9.01 0.47
CA ALA A 22 -11.18 8.96 -0.25
C ALA A 22 -11.10 8.07 -1.52
N GLY A 23 -10.47 6.90 -1.39
CA GLY A 23 -10.31 5.92 -2.48
C GLY A 23 -9.28 6.29 -3.55
N LYS A 24 -8.60 7.44 -3.44
CA LYS A 24 -7.56 7.84 -4.40
C LYS A 24 -6.32 6.95 -4.33
N LEU A 25 -6.02 6.41 -3.15
CA LEU A 25 -4.95 5.45 -2.94
C LEU A 25 -5.47 4.24 -2.18
N THR A 26 -5.07 3.05 -2.58
CA THR A 26 -5.35 1.81 -1.87
C THR A 26 -4.07 1.24 -1.28
N ARG A 27 -4.19 0.39 -0.25
CA ARG A 27 -3.05 -0.37 0.29
C ARG A 27 -2.25 -1.08 -0.80
N ALA A 28 -2.93 -1.69 -1.79
CA ALA A 28 -2.29 -2.37 -2.90
C ALA A 28 -1.47 -1.41 -3.78
N SER A 29 -2.04 -0.26 -4.17
CA SER A 29 -1.36 0.72 -5.03
C SER A 29 -0.08 1.29 -4.39
N VAL A 30 -0.12 1.58 -3.10
CA VAL A 30 1.04 2.10 -2.36
C VAL A 30 2.11 1.02 -2.19
N TYR A 31 1.70 -0.21 -1.85
CA TYR A 31 2.64 -1.31 -1.65
C TYR A 31 3.28 -1.75 -2.96
N HIS A 32 2.56 -1.65 -4.08
CA HIS A 32 3.12 -1.91 -5.41
C HIS A 32 4.34 -1.03 -5.71
N GLN A 33 4.24 0.28 -5.44
CA GLN A 33 5.37 1.19 -5.60
C GLN A 33 6.54 0.85 -4.66
N ALA A 34 6.25 0.51 -3.40
CA ALA A 34 7.27 0.11 -2.43
C ALA A 34 8.04 -1.14 -2.87
N VAL A 35 7.35 -2.13 -3.47
CA VAL A 35 7.98 -3.34 -3.99
C VAL A 35 8.88 -3.03 -5.19
N ILE A 36 8.45 -2.18 -6.11
CA ILE A 36 9.29 -1.75 -7.25
C ILE A 36 10.59 -1.13 -6.76
N LEU A 37 10.52 -0.23 -5.77
CA LEU A 37 11.69 0.37 -5.14
C LEU A 37 12.58 -0.68 -4.46
N ALA A 38 11.99 -1.62 -3.71
CA ALA A 38 12.74 -2.70 -3.07
C ALA A 38 13.44 -3.63 -4.07
N LEU A 39 12.94 -3.73 -5.31
CA LEU A 39 13.54 -4.53 -6.38
C LEU A 39 14.62 -3.80 -7.18
N SER A 40 14.86 -2.52 -6.89
CA SER A 40 15.86 -1.71 -7.59
C SER A 40 17.27 -2.28 -7.56
N PRO A 41 17.76 -2.90 -6.46
CA PRO A 41 19.09 -3.52 -6.42
C PRO A 41 19.29 -4.68 -7.41
N PHE A 42 18.21 -5.39 -7.77
CA PHE A 42 18.29 -6.53 -8.70
C PHE A 42 18.32 -6.11 -10.18
N HIS A 43 18.02 -4.84 -10.47
CA HIS A 43 17.90 -4.33 -11.83
C HIS A 43 18.85 -3.16 -12.13
N ASN A 44 19.68 -2.75 -11.18
CA ASN A 44 20.62 -1.66 -11.34
C ASN A 44 22.01 -2.06 -10.84
N ALA A 45 22.98 -2.06 -11.76
CA ALA A 45 24.37 -2.44 -11.49
C ALA A 45 25.06 -1.56 -10.44
N VAL A 46 24.51 -0.37 -10.15
CA VAL A 46 25.01 0.54 -9.10
C VAL A 46 24.91 -0.06 -7.70
N TYR A 47 24.08 -1.09 -7.50
CA TYR A 47 23.85 -1.73 -6.19
C TYR A 47 24.45 -3.15 -6.07
N GLN A 48 25.28 -3.59 -7.01
CA GLN A 48 26.12 -4.80 -6.86
C GLN A 48 27.42 -4.47 -6.15
#